data_AF-A0A2D4QP37-F1
#
_entry.id   AF-A0A2D4QP37-F1
#
_cell.length_a   1.000
_cell.length_b   1.000
_cell.length_c   1.000
_cell.angle_alpha   90.00
_cell.angle_beta   90.00
_cell.angle_gamma   90.00
#
_symmetry.space_group_name_H-M   'P 1'
#
loop_
_entity.id
_entity.type
_entity.pdbx_description
1 polymer ?
#
loop_
_entity_poly.entity_id
_entity_poly.type
_entity_poly.pdbx_seq_one_letter_code
_entity_poly.pdbx_strand_id
1 'polypeptide(L)'
;MENVSFILSGCVIGIIIFQSAVIAPVVFSVLSGQDASVFLRKIFPLFFLLIACLSIINTICVFYNDQFDLISVPLASFMLAILAYLLIPATNSSRDEGNEVRFRWLHRASVLLTLLILVCNGVIAAF
;
A
#
# COMPACT_ATOMS: atom_id res chain seq x y z
N MET A 1 19.55 17.84 -0.97
CA MET A 1 18.95 16.56 -0.53
C MET A 1 18.31 15.85 -1.73
N GLU A 2 19.01 15.79 -2.87
CA GLU A 2 18.41 15.46 -4.17
C GLU A 2 17.89 14.01 -4.26
N ASN A 3 18.43 13.11 -3.42
CA ASN A 3 18.12 11.69 -3.47
C ASN A 3 17.00 11.22 -2.53
N VAL A 4 16.47 12.11 -1.68
CA VAL A 4 15.50 11.72 -0.64
C VAL A 4 14.21 11.16 -1.23
N SER A 5 13.75 11.73 -2.35
CA SER A 5 12.53 11.24 -3.00
C SER A 5 12.67 9.81 -3.50
N PHE A 6 13.79 9.49 -4.14
CA PHE A 6 14.10 8.14 -4.62
C PHE A 6 14.23 7.13 -3.49
N ILE A 7 14.87 7.52 -2.36
CA ILE A 7 14.98 6.66 -1.18
C ILE A 7 13.59 6.35 -0.62
N LEU A 8 12.73 7.35 -0.45
CA LEU A 8 11.37 7.16 0.08
C LEU A 8 10.50 6.31 -0.87
N SER A 9 10.61 6.51 -2.18
CA SER A 9 9.97 5.64 -3.18
C SER A 9 10.49 4.21 -3.11
N GLY A 10 11.80 4.02 -2.94
CA GLY A 10 12.42 2.71 -2.69
C GLY A 10 11.89 2.03 -1.41
N CYS A 11 11.69 2.78 -0.33
CA CYS A 11 11.06 2.28 0.88
C CYS A 11 9.62 1.81 0.64
N VAL A 12 8.81 2.58 -0.10
CA VAL A 12 7.43 2.21 -0.45
C VAL A 12 7.42 0.90 -1.26
N ILE A 13 8.29 0.78 -2.27
CA ILE A 13 8.46 -0.45 -3.07
C ILE A 13 8.82 -1.63 -2.15
N GLY A 14 9.83 -1.46 -1.30
CA GLY A 14 10.30 -2.49 -0.39
C GLY A 14 9.21 -2.96 0.57
N ILE A 15 8.42 -2.04 1.13
CA ILE A 15 7.30 -2.36 2.02
C ILE A 15 6.23 -3.18 1.29
N ILE A 16 5.86 -2.78 0.07
CA ILE A 16 4.86 -3.51 -0.73
C ILE A 16 5.36 -4.93 -1.03
N ILE A 17 6.58 -5.07 -1.54
CA ILE A 17 7.16 -6.38 -1.88
C ILE A 17 7.30 -7.24 -0.62
N PHE A 18 7.82 -6.69 0.47
CA PHE A 18 8.01 -7.43 1.71
C PHE A 18 6.67 -7.92 2.28
N GLN A 19 5.65 -7.06 2.33
CA GLN A 19 4.34 -7.45 2.81
C GLN A 19 3.70 -8.52 1.90
N SER A 20 3.74 -8.33 0.58
CA SER A 20 3.01 -9.16 -0.38
C SER A 20 3.72 -10.49 -0.71
N ALA A 21 5.05 -10.48 -0.86
CA ALA A 21 5.82 -11.65 -1.28
C ALA A 21 6.43 -12.44 -0.11
N VAL A 22 6.55 -11.83 1.07
CA VAL A 22 7.16 -12.49 2.25
C VAL A 22 6.14 -12.66 3.37
N ILE A 23 5.58 -11.57 3.90
CA ILE A 23 4.71 -11.64 5.08
C ILE A 23 3.42 -12.41 4.79
N ALA A 24 2.70 -12.07 3.71
CA ALA A 24 1.42 -12.72 3.42
C ALA A 24 1.56 -14.24 3.19
N PRO A 25 2.50 -14.75 2.37
CA PRO A 25 2.71 -16.19 2.23
C PRO A 25 3.10 -16.90 3.52
N VAL A 26 3.96 -16.30 4.33
CA VAL A 26 4.37 -16.88 5.63
C VAL A 26 3.20 -16.93 6.62
N VAL A 27 2.38 -15.88 6.66
CA VAL A 27 1.17 -15.87 7.50
C VAL A 27 0.22 -16.99 7.10
N PHE A 28 -0.03 -17.16 5.79
CA PHE A 28 -0.92 -18.21 5.30
C PHE A 28 -0.33 -19.63 5.42
N SER A 29 0.99 -19.79 5.55
CA SER A 29 1.62 -21.10 5.74
C SER A 29 1.71 -21.53 7.21
N VAL A 30 1.74 -20.57 8.15
CA VAL A 30 1.93 -20.84 9.57
C VAL A 30 0.61 -20.81 10.36
N LEU A 31 -0.32 -19.91 10.01
CA LEU A 31 -1.54 -19.70 10.78
C LEU A 31 -2.75 -20.44 10.20
N SER A 32 -3.69 -20.82 11.08
CA SER A 32 -5.00 -21.27 10.65
C SER A 32 -5.73 -20.15 9.89
N GLY A 33 -6.72 -20.48 9.05
CA GLY A 33 -7.47 -19.47 8.30
C GLY A 33 -8.16 -18.43 9.19
N GLN A 34 -8.57 -18.82 10.40
CA GLN A 34 -9.18 -17.92 11.39
C GLN A 34 -8.13 -16.99 12.01
N ASP A 35 -6.99 -17.51 12.43
CA ASP A 35 -5.90 -16.71 13.03
C ASP A 35 -5.26 -15.76 12.00
N ALA A 36 -5.07 -16.23 10.76
CA ALA A 36 -4.60 -15.42 9.65
C ALA A 36 -5.55 -14.24 9.38
N SER A 37 -6.87 -14.47 9.40
CA SER A 37 -7.87 -13.40 9.24
C SER A 37 -7.75 -12.34 10.34
N VAL A 38 -7.61 -12.76 11.61
CA VAL A 38 -7.44 -11.83 12.74
C VAL A 38 -6.15 -11.00 12.60
N PHE A 39 -5.05 -11.65 12.23
CA PHE A 39 -3.77 -10.97 12.00
C PHE A 39 -3.87 -9.95 10.85
N LEU A 40 -4.40 -10.38 9.70
CA LEU A 40 -4.46 -9.56 8.49
C LEU A 40 -5.35 -8.31 8.66
N ARG A 41 -6.44 -8.42 9.42
CA ARG A 41 -7.33 -7.28 9.73
C ARG A 41 -6.62 -6.19 10.54
N LYS A 42 -5.60 -6.53 11.33
CA LYS A 42 -4.79 -5.56 12.07
C LYS A 42 -3.63 -5.02 11.24
N ILE A 43 -2.99 -5.87 10.44
CA ILE A 43 -1.79 -5.46 9.69
C ILE A 43 -2.11 -4.62 8.46
N PHE A 44 -3.23 -4.87 7.75
CA PHE A 44 -3.56 -4.12 6.53
C PHE A 44 -3.80 -2.62 6.79
N PRO A 45 -4.54 -2.19 7.82
CA PRO A 45 -4.66 -0.78 8.15
C PRO A 45 -3.29 -0.10 8.37
N LEU A 46 -2.40 -0.76 9.11
CA LEU A 46 -1.05 -0.26 9.38
C LEU A 46 -0.21 -0.20 8.10
N PHE A 47 -0.30 -1.20 7.24
CA PHE A 47 0.38 -1.27 5.96
C PHE A 47 0.04 -0.08 5.06
N PHE A 48 -1.26 0.19 4.84
CA PHE A 48 -1.67 1.30 3.98
C PHE A 48 -1.38 2.67 4.61
N LEU A 49 -1.53 2.80 5.94
CA LEU A 49 -1.15 4.04 6.64
C LEU A 49 0.36 4.31 6.57
N LEU A 50 1.20 3.28 6.65
CA LEU A 50 2.64 3.42 6.51
C LEU A 50 3.02 3.91 5.10
N ILE A 51 2.42 3.32 4.06
CA ILE A 51 2.63 3.77 2.68
C ILE A 51 2.15 5.22 2.51
N ALA A 52 0.97 5.56 3.03
CA ALA A 52 0.44 6.91 2.97
C ALA A 52 1.37 7.91 3.69
N CYS A 53 1.84 7.56 4.89
CA CYS A 53 2.76 8.38 5.68
C CYS A 53 4.08 8.66 4.93
N LEU A 54 4.72 7.62 4.37
CA LEU A 54 5.94 7.80 3.58
C LEU A 54 5.68 8.62 2.31
N SER A 55 4.53 8.42 1.67
CA SER A 55 4.16 9.14 0.45
C SER A 55 3.89 10.63 0.70
N ILE A 56 3.23 10.98 1.81
CA ILE A 56 3.01 12.39 2.16
C ILE A 56 4.30 13.07 2.63
N ILE A 57 5.16 12.36 3.38
CA ILE A 57 6.51 12.86 3.73
C ILE A 57 7.30 13.14 2.44
N ASN A 58 7.28 12.21 1.48
CA ASN A 58 7.95 12.39 0.20
C ASN A 58 7.40 13.60 -0.58
N THR A 59 6.08 13.76 -0.63
CA THR A 59 5.42 14.92 -1.26
C THR A 59 5.92 16.23 -0.63
N ILE A 60 6.00 16.29 0.70
CA ILE A 60 6.52 17.45 1.43
C ILE A 60 8.00 17.70 1.09
N CYS A 61 8.83 16.66 1.06
CA CYS A 61 10.24 16.77 0.68
C CYS A 61 10.40 17.33 -0.73
N VAL A 62 9.65 16.80 -1.69
CA VAL A 62 9.67 17.26 -3.09
C VAL A 62 9.31 18.74 -3.18
N PHE A 63 8.27 19.17 -2.47
CA PHE A 63 7.83 20.57 -2.42
C PHE A 63 8.92 21.51 -1.87
N TYR A 64 9.58 21.15 -0.76
CA TYR A 64 10.63 21.98 -0.14
C TYR A 64 11.97 21.98 -0.88
N ASN A 65 12.21 21.03 -1.78
CA ASN A 65 13.44 20.98 -2.59
C ASN A 65 13.21 21.49 -4.03
N ASP A 66 12.07 22.14 -4.31
CA ASP A 66 11.69 22.64 -5.64
C ASP A 66 11.70 21.57 -6.76
N GLN A 67 11.55 20.29 -6.42
CA GLN A 67 11.59 19.15 -7.35
C GLN A 67 10.20 18.84 -7.95
N PHE A 68 9.45 19.87 -8.34
CA PHE A 68 8.02 19.75 -8.68
C PHE A 68 7.70 18.71 -9.76
N ASP A 69 8.63 18.42 -10.67
CA ASP A 69 8.49 17.37 -11.68
C ASP A 69 8.22 15.97 -11.08
N LEU A 70 8.69 15.73 -9.85
CA LEU A 70 8.52 14.46 -9.14
C LEU A 70 7.25 14.40 -8.30
N ILE A 71 6.51 15.50 -8.11
CA ILE A 71 5.44 15.60 -7.09
C ILE A 71 4.24 14.67 -7.37
N SER A 72 4.01 14.33 -8.63
CA SER A 72 2.85 13.58 -9.09
C SER A 72 2.78 12.18 -8.48
N VAL A 73 3.91 11.48 -8.38
CA VAL A 73 3.98 10.09 -7.89
C VAL A 73 3.79 9.96 -6.37
N PRO A 74 4.49 10.69 -5.48
CA PRO A 74 4.25 10.58 -4.06
C PRO A 74 2.83 11.07 -3.69
N LEU A 75 2.31 12.10 -4.36
CA LEU A 75 0.93 12.55 -4.14
C LEU A 75 -0.09 11.49 -4.58
N ALA A 76 0.08 10.90 -5.77
CA ALA A 76 -0.78 9.82 -6.22
C ALA A 76 -0.69 8.59 -5.30
N SER A 77 0.52 8.25 -4.84
CA SER A 77 0.75 7.12 -3.93
C SER A 77 0.03 7.30 -2.59
N PHE A 78 0.06 8.53 -2.04
CA PHE A 78 -0.71 8.88 -0.85
C PHE A 78 -2.21 8.68 -1.08
N MET A 79 -2.77 9.24 -2.16
CA MET A 79 -4.21 9.14 -2.44
C MET A 79 -4.66 7.69 -2.68
N LEU A 80 -3.89 6.91 -3.43
CA LEU A 80 -4.18 5.49 -3.69
C LEU A 80 -4.10 4.66 -2.39
N ALA A 81 -3.12 4.94 -1.52
CA ALA A 81 -2.99 4.24 -0.24
C ALA A 81 -4.15 4.56 0.71
N ILE A 82 -4.59 5.82 0.78
CA ILE A 82 -5.78 6.22 1.53
C ILE A 82 -7.03 5.57 0.97
N LEU A 83 -7.20 5.54 -0.36
CA LEU A 83 -8.32 4.85 -0.98
C LEU A 83 -8.34 3.36 -0.63
N ALA A 84 -7.19 2.68 -0.68
CA ALA A 84 -7.08 1.28 -0.30
C ALA A 84 -7.36 1.04 1.20
N TYR A 85 -6.92 1.96 2.07
CA TYR A 85 -7.26 1.95 3.50
C TYR A 85 -8.79 2.03 3.72
N LEU A 86 -9.47 2.92 3.01
CA LEU A 86 -10.92 3.10 3.12
C LEU A 86 -11.72 1.90 2.59
N LEU A 87 -11.13 1.04 1.74
CA LEU A 87 -11.77 -0.20 1.28
C LEU A 87 -11.76 -1.32 2.35
N ILE A 88 -10.92 -1.23 3.38
CA ILE A 88 -10.75 -2.30 4.39
C ILE A 88 -12.07 -2.63 5.12
N PRO A 89 -12.83 -1.66 5.67
CA PRO A 89 -14.05 -1.98 6.41
C PRO A 89 -15.08 -2.71 5.54
N ALA A 90 -15.27 -2.26 4.30
CA ALA A 90 -16.19 -2.88 3.35
C ALA A 90 -15.73 -4.28 2.93
N THR A 91 -14.42 -4.48 2.76
CA THR A 91 -13.83 -5.80 2.43
C THR A 91 -14.05 -6.78 3.58
N ASN A 92 -13.80 -6.33 4.81
CA ASN A 92 -13.98 -7.12 6.03
C ASN A 92 -15.44 -7.49 6.27
N SER A 93 -16.38 -6.53 6.18
CA SER A 93 -17.81 -6.85 6.36
C SER A 93 -18.33 -7.80 5.28
N SER A 94 -17.89 -7.64 4.02
CA SER A 94 -18.26 -8.57 2.95
C SER A 94 -17.80 -10.01 3.23
N ARG A 95 -16.63 -10.19 3.87
CA ARG A 95 -16.13 -11.50 4.28
C ARG A 95 -16.91 -12.06 5.46
N ASP A 96 -17.27 -11.21 6.43
CA ASP A 96 -18.03 -11.60 7.63
C ASP A 96 -19.48 -11.99 7.29
N GLU A 97 -20.06 -11.36 6.28
CA GLU A 97 -21.40 -11.67 5.75
C GLU A 97 -21.42 -12.88 4.80
N GLY A 98 -20.27 -13.48 4.47
CA GLY A 98 -20.17 -14.56 3.48
C GLY A 98 -20.43 -14.11 2.03
N ASN A 99 -20.41 -12.81 1.75
CA ASN A 99 -20.59 -12.26 0.40
C ASN A 99 -19.29 -12.34 -0.41
N GLU A 100 -18.98 -13.55 -0.88
CA GLU A 100 -17.75 -13.88 -1.60
C GLU A 100 -17.58 -13.08 -2.91
N VAL A 101 -18.67 -12.72 -3.59
CA VAL A 101 -18.60 -11.92 -4.83
C VAL A 101 -18.11 -10.51 -4.52
N ARG A 102 -18.74 -9.84 -3.55
CA ARG A 102 -18.36 -8.47 -3.15
C ARG A 102 -16.97 -8.43 -2.53
N PHE A 103 -16.63 -9.41 -1.69
CA PHE A 103 -15.30 -9.56 -1.13
C PHE A 103 -14.23 -9.62 -2.23
N ARG A 104 -14.40 -10.48 -3.24
CA ARG A 104 -13.45 -10.59 -4.35
C ARG A 104 -13.28 -9.29 -5.12
N TRP A 105 -14.36 -8.54 -5.36
CA TRP A 105 -14.27 -7.25 -6.05
C TRP A 105 -13.50 -6.21 -5.25
N LEU A 106 -13.84 -6.04 -3.97
CA LEU A 106 -13.17 -5.07 -3.10
C LEU A 106 -11.70 -5.41 -2.86
N HIS A 107 -11.39 -6.70 -2.64
CA HIS A 107 -10.01 -7.16 -2.50
C HIS A 107 -9.20 -6.96 -3.77
N ARG A 108 -9.76 -7.31 -4.95
CA ARG A 108 -9.07 -7.05 -6.23
C ARG A 108 -8.84 -5.56 -6.46
N ALA A 109 -9.80 -4.71 -6.11
CA ALA A 109 -9.63 -3.27 -6.19
C ALA A 109 -8.43 -2.79 -5.35
N SER A 110 -8.34 -3.19 -4.07
CA SER A 110 -7.21 -2.80 -3.22
C SER A 110 -5.86 -3.34 -3.70
N VAL A 111 -5.83 -4.57 -4.25
CA VAL A 111 -4.62 -5.13 -4.89
C VAL A 111 -4.21 -4.30 -6.10
N LEU A 112 -5.14 -3.92 -6.98
CA LEU A 112 -4.84 -3.08 -8.15
C LEU A 112 -4.32 -1.69 -7.75
N LEU A 113 -4.91 -1.06 -6.71
CA LEU A 113 -4.39 0.20 -6.17
C LEU A 113 -2.94 0.03 -5.67
N THR A 114 -2.66 -1.06 -4.95
CA THR A 114 -1.32 -1.36 -4.43
C THR A 114 -0.31 -1.58 -5.56
N LEU A 115 -0.71 -2.28 -6.63
CA LEU A 115 0.12 -2.48 -7.82
C LEU A 115 0.41 -1.16 -8.56
N LEU A 116 -0.58 -0.26 -8.66
CA LEU A 116 -0.38 1.07 -9.24
C LEU A 116 0.64 1.87 -8.42
N ILE A 117 0.56 1.85 -7.08
CA ILE A 117 1.56 2.50 -6.21
C ILE A 117 2.94 1.92 -6.49
N LEU A 118 3.07 0.59 -6.55
CA LEU A 118 4.33 -0.10 -6.81
C LEU A 118 4.95 0.32 -8.14
N VAL A 119 4.17 0.30 -9.23
CA VAL A 119 4.65 0.65 -10.57
C VAL A 119 5.06 2.13 -10.64
N CYS A 120 4.23 3.04 -10.12
CA CYS A 120 4.55 4.48 -10.14
C CYS A 120 5.85 4.80 -9.38
N ASN A 121 6.05 4.20 -8.21
CA ASN A 121 7.30 4.39 -7.46
C ASN A 121 8.49 3.71 -8.14
N GLY A 122 8.28 2.56 -8.78
CA GLY A 122 9.33 1.86 -9.53
C GLY A 122 9.82 2.65 -10.75
N VAL A 123 8.92 3.35 -11.44
CA VAL A 123 9.29 4.22 -12.56
C VAL A 123 10.20 5.35 -12.09
N ILE A 124 9.89 6.04 -10.98
CA ILE A 124 10.76 7.10 -10.45
C ILE A 124 12.09 6.55 -9.97
N ALA A 125 12.11 5.42 -9.26
CA ALA A 125 13.35 4.85 -8.72
C ALA A 125 14.35 4.36 -9.80
N ALA A 126 13.94 4.31 -11.07
CA ALA A 126 14.76 3.84 -12.19
C ALA A 126 15.48 4.95 -12.98
N PHE A 127 15.23 6.23 -12.66
CA PHE A 127 15.85 7.41 -13.28
C PHE A 127 16.60 8.23 -12.23
#